data_AF-A0A9N9MN89-F1
#
_entry.id   AF-A0A9N9MN89-F1
#
_cell.length_a   1.000
_cell.length_b   1.000
_cell.length_c   1.000
_cell.angle_alpha   90.00
_cell.angle_beta   90.00
_cell.angle_gamma   90.00
#
_symmetry.space_group_name_H-M   'P 1'
#
loop_
_entity.id
_entity.type
_entity.pdbx_description
1 polymer ?
#
loop_
_entity_poly.entity_id
_entity_poly.type
_entity_poly.pdbx_seq_one_letter_code
_entity_poly.pdbx_strand_id
1 'polypeptide(L)'
;MKLYVFLLYVTCFKCISAFDSEQLEVFDAVDEVKINFYDLLNVSKDAASSEIRSAFRSLSLKLHPDKNLESDTSEQFRNLVSVYEILKSPSKRKYYDEVLVNGLPNWRSAVYYYRYVRKMGMTEVCIILFVFITVGQYLVNWAAYFEKKFTLQENTKKKKVGRKGKNTEEEIDLNMYIQKPSFIDTLPFQIPKLVWVTIISLPSALGFLKDSVAQQIEEVTKPPPEPEPVPVKIKTVRKRNKFVVPEGPNFETLGSETNYNESEQTSTPLPIIGGLWTDDDLEELIRLVKKFPQGSAKRWENIAEALGRSVQEVTYMANKMKENGYRNPTETEEEAPQIKMKQKTKKETDTGDSVKKWSQVQQRALEDALAKYPKGCAERWDKIADRVPGKAKEECMMRFKYLAETLKKQKEPSGDGVDVDNETSNE
;
A
#
# COMPACT_ATOMS: atom_id res chain seq x y z
N MET A 1 10.14 -11.08 -18.12
CA MET A 1 8.72 -10.70 -17.90
C MET A 1 8.54 -9.38 -17.17
N LYS A 2 8.94 -9.21 -15.89
CA LYS A 2 8.62 -8.00 -15.09
C LYS A 2 8.93 -6.64 -15.77
N LEU A 3 10.07 -6.50 -16.44
CA LEU A 3 10.43 -5.28 -17.17
C LEU A 3 9.52 -4.98 -18.39
N TYR A 4 9.11 -6.02 -19.14
CA TYR A 4 8.19 -5.88 -20.26
C TYR A 4 6.79 -5.51 -19.81
N VAL A 5 6.31 -6.08 -18.69
CA VAL A 5 5.01 -5.70 -18.10
C VAL A 5 5.03 -4.23 -17.65
N PHE A 6 6.13 -3.77 -17.05
CA PHE A 6 6.29 -2.36 -16.68
C PHE A 6 6.34 -1.42 -17.90
N LEU A 7 7.10 -1.78 -18.94
CA LEU A 7 7.11 -1.03 -20.21
C LEU A 7 5.73 -0.95 -20.85
N LEU A 8 5.01 -2.08 -20.92
CA LEU A 8 3.66 -2.17 -21.49
C LEU A 8 2.67 -1.30 -20.68
N TYR A 9 2.77 -1.31 -19.35
CA TYR A 9 1.97 -0.46 -18.46
C TYR A 9 2.25 1.05 -18.69
N VAL A 10 3.52 1.43 -18.82
CA VAL A 10 3.93 2.83 -19.11
C VAL A 10 3.54 3.27 -20.52
N THR A 11 3.57 2.39 -21.52
CA THR A 11 3.10 2.71 -22.87
C THR A 11 1.58 2.83 -22.93
N CYS A 12 0.82 1.93 -22.27
CA CYS A 12 -0.64 2.03 -22.21
C CYS A 12 -1.10 3.32 -21.51
N PHE A 13 -0.36 3.78 -20.48
CA PHE A 13 -0.67 5.04 -19.80
C PHE A 13 -0.55 6.27 -20.71
N LYS A 14 0.23 6.19 -21.80
CA LYS A 14 0.35 7.27 -22.81
C LYS A 14 -0.65 7.17 -23.96
N CYS A 15 -1.41 6.09 -24.08
CA CYS A 15 -2.39 5.89 -25.15
C CYS A 15 -3.82 6.30 -24.75
N ILE A 16 -4.03 6.77 -23.52
CA ILE A 16 -5.32 7.33 -23.08
C ILE A 16 -5.41 8.76 -23.63
N SER A 17 -5.97 8.88 -24.83
CA SER A 17 -6.50 10.15 -25.32
C SER A 17 -7.71 10.52 -24.49
N ALA A 18 -7.49 11.24 -23.38
CA ALA A 18 -8.57 11.80 -22.60
C ALA A 18 -9.35 12.81 -23.46
N PHE A 19 -10.67 12.78 -23.38
CA PHE A 19 -11.53 13.75 -24.07
C PHE A 19 -11.31 15.13 -23.45
N ASP A 20 -11.09 16.13 -24.31
CA ASP A 20 -10.80 17.50 -23.90
C ASP A 20 -12.09 18.27 -23.54
N SER A 21 -11.98 19.28 -22.68
CA SER A 21 -13.14 20.11 -22.27
C SER A 21 -13.77 20.80 -23.48
N GLU A 22 -12.94 21.31 -24.38
CA GLU A 22 -13.39 21.95 -25.63
C GLU A 22 -14.19 20.99 -26.52
N GLN A 23 -13.88 19.70 -26.50
CA GLN A 23 -14.55 18.69 -27.31
C GLN A 23 -15.93 18.33 -26.72
N LEU A 24 -16.04 18.26 -25.39
CA LEU A 24 -17.32 18.05 -24.69
C LEU A 24 -18.28 19.23 -24.94
N GLU A 25 -17.80 20.47 -24.79
CA GLU A 25 -18.59 21.68 -25.06
C GLU A 25 -19.14 21.73 -26.49
N VAL A 26 -18.37 21.25 -27.48
CA VAL A 26 -18.84 21.12 -28.86
C VAL A 26 -19.94 20.06 -28.98
N PHE A 27 -19.78 18.89 -28.36
CA PHE A 27 -20.82 17.85 -28.38
C PHE A 27 -22.12 18.33 -27.72
N ASP A 28 -22.03 19.14 -26.67
CA ASP A 28 -23.17 19.65 -25.90
C ASP A 28 -23.95 20.69 -26.71
N ALA A 29 -23.27 21.66 -27.32
CA ALA A 29 -23.92 22.64 -28.20
C ALA A 29 -24.53 22.01 -29.46
N VAL A 30 -23.91 20.95 -30.02
CA VAL A 30 -24.51 20.22 -31.17
C VAL A 30 -25.80 19.50 -30.75
N ASP A 31 -25.83 18.93 -29.54
CA ASP A 31 -27.02 18.26 -28.99
C ASP A 31 -28.12 19.27 -28.57
N GLU A 32 -27.76 20.49 -28.17
CA GLU A 32 -28.71 21.58 -27.88
C GLU A 32 -29.32 22.17 -29.16
N VAL A 33 -28.48 22.59 -30.11
CA VAL A 33 -28.89 23.38 -31.28
C VAL A 33 -29.46 22.52 -32.42
N LYS A 34 -28.93 21.30 -32.62
CA LYS A 34 -29.37 20.29 -33.63
C LYS A 34 -29.44 20.76 -35.10
N ILE A 35 -28.98 21.98 -35.39
CA ILE A 35 -28.91 22.61 -36.71
C ILE A 35 -27.43 22.84 -37.04
N ASN A 36 -27.08 22.85 -38.33
CA ASN A 36 -25.73 23.18 -38.78
C ASN A 36 -25.35 24.62 -38.39
N PHE A 37 -24.20 24.77 -37.73
CA PHE A 37 -23.71 26.03 -37.16
C PHE A 37 -23.35 27.06 -38.25
N TYR A 38 -22.87 26.58 -39.40
CA TYR A 38 -22.59 27.43 -40.56
C TYR A 38 -23.87 28.00 -41.17
N ASP A 39 -24.92 27.17 -41.25
CA ASP A 39 -26.24 27.56 -41.77
C ASP A 39 -26.96 28.53 -40.81
N LEU A 40 -26.84 28.32 -39.50
CA LEU A 40 -27.41 29.21 -38.47
C LEU A 40 -26.79 30.62 -38.49
N LEU A 41 -25.47 30.72 -38.71
CA LEU A 41 -24.78 32.00 -38.91
C LEU A 41 -24.90 32.53 -40.35
N ASN A 42 -25.44 31.74 -41.28
CA ASN A 42 -25.52 32.02 -42.71
C ASN A 42 -24.14 32.41 -43.31
N VAL A 43 -23.13 31.57 -43.06
CA VAL A 43 -21.74 31.71 -43.55
C VAL A 43 -21.26 30.40 -44.17
N SER A 44 -20.25 30.48 -45.06
CA SER A 44 -19.64 29.28 -45.65
C SER A 44 -18.89 28.43 -44.61
N LYS A 45 -18.79 27.11 -44.85
CA LYS A 45 -17.92 26.22 -44.06
C LYS A 45 -16.45 26.66 -44.10
N ASP A 46 -16.00 27.34 -45.15
CA ASP A 46 -14.63 27.86 -45.29
C ASP A 46 -14.49 29.32 -44.82
N ALA A 47 -15.53 29.91 -44.22
CA ALA A 47 -15.57 31.32 -43.82
C ALA A 47 -14.43 31.71 -42.85
N ALA A 48 -13.90 32.90 -43.03
CA ALA A 48 -12.84 33.44 -42.18
C ALA A 48 -13.39 33.85 -40.79
N SER A 49 -12.53 33.86 -39.77
CA SER A 49 -12.95 34.26 -38.41
C SER A 49 -13.45 35.71 -38.31
N SER A 50 -13.10 36.58 -39.26
CA SER A 50 -13.64 37.93 -39.42
C SER A 50 -15.09 37.94 -39.91
N GLU A 51 -15.43 37.07 -40.86
CA GLU A 51 -16.75 36.91 -41.44
C GLU A 51 -17.74 36.36 -40.40
N ILE A 52 -17.34 35.30 -39.69
CA ILE A 52 -18.08 34.70 -38.57
C ILE A 52 -18.41 35.76 -37.49
N ARG A 53 -17.45 36.64 -37.15
CA ARG A 53 -17.68 37.76 -36.21
C ARG A 53 -18.65 38.82 -36.75
N SER A 54 -18.62 39.06 -38.06
CA SER A 54 -19.54 40.02 -38.71
C SER A 54 -20.97 39.48 -38.72
N ALA A 55 -21.14 38.24 -39.16
CA ALA A 55 -22.41 37.52 -39.15
C ALA A 55 -23.03 37.47 -37.75
N PHE A 56 -22.25 37.04 -36.75
CA PHE A 56 -22.67 37.02 -35.34
C PHE A 56 -23.18 38.39 -34.88
N ARG A 57 -22.42 39.48 -35.08
CA ARG A 57 -22.87 40.84 -34.72
C ARG A 57 -24.21 41.21 -35.38
N SER A 58 -24.38 40.87 -36.66
CA SER A 58 -25.61 41.19 -37.40
C SER A 58 -26.83 40.42 -36.90
N LEU A 59 -26.66 39.17 -36.47
CA LEU A 59 -27.71 38.32 -35.92
C LEU A 59 -27.99 38.66 -34.44
N SER A 60 -26.96 38.92 -33.63
CA SER A 60 -27.12 39.34 -32.23
C SER A 60 -27.92 40.64 -32.09
N LEU A 61 -27.80 41.56 -33.04
CA LEU A 61 -28.59 42.80 -33.06
C LEU A 61 -30.07 42.57 -33.42
N LYS A 62 -30.38 41.50 -34.18
CA LYS A 62 -31.74 41.11 -34.58
C LYS A 62 -32.43 40.26 -33.51
N LEU A 63 -31.69 39.34 -32.87
CA LEU A 63 -32.18 38.38 -31.88
C LEU A 63 -31.93 38.85 -30.43
N HIS A 64 -31.72 40.15 -30.21
CA HIS A 64 -31.44 40.64 -28.86
C HIS A 64 -32.71 40.57 -27.98
N PRO A 65 -32.68 39.92 -26.81
CA PRO A 65 -33.89 39.72 -25.98
C PRO A 65 -34.50 41.02 -25.42
N ASP A 66 -33.71 42.09 -25.32
CA ASP A 66 -34.20 43.44 -24.96
C ASP A 66 -35.06 44.08 -26.08
N LYS A 67 -34.92 43.61 -27.33
CA LYS A 67 -35.63 44.17 -28.49
C LYS A 67 -36.83 43.35 -28.93
N ASN A 68 -36.78 42.01 -28.77
CA ASN A 68 -37.92 41.15 -29.01
C ASN A 68 -38.22 40.35 -27.73
N LEU A 69 -39.40 40.59 -27.15
CA LEU A 69 -39.85 39.99 -25.88
C LEU A 69 -40.48 38.59 -26.06
N GLU A 70 -40.34 37.98 -27.24
CA GLU A 70 -40.86 36.63 -27.50
C GLU A 70 -40.03 35.59 -26.75
N SER A 71 -40.71 34.62 -26.13
CA SER A 71 -40.07 33.61 -25.26
C SER A 71 -38.97 32.80 -25.96
N ASP A 72 -39.11 32.57 -27.26
CA ASP A 72 -38.15 31.81 -28.08
C ASP A 72 -36.89 32.61 -28.45
N THR A 73 -36.98 33.96 -28.48
CA THR A 73 -35.83 34.83 -28.83
C THR A 73 -34.66 34.61 -27.86
N SER A 74 -34.95 34.37 -26.57
CA SER A 74 -33.93 34.10 -25.55
C SER A 74 -33.15 32.82 -25.82
N GLU A 75 -33.83 31.75 -26.25
CA GLU A 75 -33.20 30.46 -26.57
C GLU A 75 -32.41 30.54 -27.88
N GLN A 76 -33.00 31.17 -28.91
CA GLN A 76 -32.31 31.44 -30.18
C GLN A 76 -31.04 32.30 -29.98
N PHE A 77 -31.07 33.29 -29.08
CA PHE A 77 -29.90 34.09 -28.74
C PHE A 77 -28.84 33.28 -27.98
N ARG A 78 -29.25 32.42 -27.02
CA ARG A 78 -28.35 31.48 -26.32
C ARG A 78 -27.63 30.57 -27.32
N ASN A 79 -28.39 29.99 -28.26
CA ASN A 79 -27.88 29.13 -29.33
C ASN A 79 -26.95 29.88 -30.29
N LEU A 80 -27.26 31.13 -30.65
CA LEU A 80 -26.38 31.97 -31.48
C LEU A 80 -25.04 32.24 -30.78
N VAL A 81 -25.04 32.47 -29.47
CA VAL A 81 -23.82 32.69 -28.69
C VAL A 81 -22.97 31.42 -28.61
N SER A 82 -23.56 30.26 -28.27
CA SER A 82 -22.81 28.99 -28.18
C SER A 82 -22.20 28.59 -29.53
N VAL A 83 -22.96 28.73 -30.63
CA VAL A 83 -22.48 28.51 -32.00
C VAL A 83 -21.32 29.43 -32.35
N TYR A 84 -21.41 30.72 -32.03
CA TYR A 84 -20.32 31.67 -32.28
C TYR A 84 -19.06 31.34 -31.47
N GLU A 85 -19.18 30.95 -30.19
CA GLU A 85 -18.02 30.56 -29.38
C GLU A 85 -17.28 29.35 -29.94
N ILE A 86 -18.01 28.39 -30.51
CA ILE A 86 -17.43 27.20 -31.17
C ILE A 86 -16.74 27.59 -32.48
N LEU A 87 -17.41 28.28 -33.40
CA LEU A 87 -16.79 28.63 -34.69
C LEU A 87 -15.67 29.69 -34.58
N LYS A 88 -15.64 30.46 -33.48
CA LYS A 88 -14.58 31.43 -33.17
C LYS A 88 -13.24 30.76 -32.83
N SER A 89 -13.24 29.61 -32.18
CA SER A 89 -12.02 28.86 -31.85
C SER A 89 -11.65 27.89 -32.97
N PRO A 90 -10.42 27.91 -33.49
CA PRO A 90 -10.01 26.94 -34.54
C PRO A 90 -10.04 25.49 -34.02
N SER A 91 -9.76 25.28 -32.73
CA SER A 91 -9.81 23.97 -32.08
C SER A 91 -11.24 23.42 -31.99
N LYS A 92 -12.17 24.21 -31.43
CA LYS A 92 -13.60 23.83 -31.34
C LYS A 92 -14.24 23.66 -32.71
N ARG A 93 -13.91 24.52 -33.68
CA ARG A 93 -14.34 24.39 -35.08
C ARG A 93 -13.87 23.07 -35.71
N LYS A 94 -12.63 22.64 -35.45
CA LYS A 94 -12.13 21.33 -35.92
C LYS A 94 -12.94 20.17 -35.32
N TYR A 95 -13.21 20.19 -34.01
CA TYR A 95 -14.06 19.15 -33.39
C TYR A 95 -15.48 19.17 -33.96
N TYR A 96 -16.04 20.35 -34.27
CA TYR A 96 -17.35 20.47 -34.92
C TYR A 96 -17.34 19.90 -36.34
N ASP A 97 -16.29 20.20 -37.13
CA ASP A 97 -16.12 19.64 -38.47
C ASP A 97 -15.93 18.11 -38.45
N GLU A 98 -15.31 17.55 -37.40
CA GLU A 98 -15.23 16.11 -37.16
C GLU A 98 -16.61 15.50 -36.81
N VAL A 99 -17.46 16.20 -36.04
CA VAL A 99 -18.84 15.78 -35.73
C VAL A 99 -19.73 15.81 -36.97
N LEU A 100 -19.55 16.79 -37.87
CA LEU A 100 -20.27 16.84 -39.15
C LEU A 100 -19.98 15.63 -40.05
N VAL A 101 -18.80 15.02 -39.95
CA VAL A 101 -18.40 13.84 -40.75
C VAL A 101 -18.75 12.53 -40.06
N ASN A 102 -18.50 12.42 -38.74
CA ASN A 102 -18.60 11.16 -38.00
C ASN A 102 -19.91 11.01 -37.20
N GLY A 103 -20.67 12.09 -37.04
CA GLY A 103 -21.82 12.17 -36.13
C GLY A 103 -21.41 12.39 -34.66
N LEU A 104 -22.43 12.50 -33.79
CA LEU A 104 -22.24 12.55 -32.34
C LEU A 104 -21.81 11.18 -31.78
N PRO A 105 -21.08 11.13 -30.64
CA PRO A 105 -20.70 9.88 -30.00
C PRO A 105 -21.92 9.01 -29.62
N ASN A 106 -21.96 7.78 -30.14
CA ASN A 106 -22.97 6.79 -29.78
C ASN A 106 -22.97 6.44 -28.27
N TRP A 107 -24.09 5.94 -27.75
CA TRP A 107 -24.25 5.51 -26.35
C TRP A 107 -23.22 4.46 -25.86
N ARG A 108 -22.59 3.72 -26.79
CA ARG A 108 -21.50 2.77 -26.49
C ARG A 108 -20.15 3.45 -26.22
N SER A 109 -20.01 4.74 -26.53
CA SER A 109 -18.80 5.52 -26.25
C SER A 109 -18.74 5.93 -24.79
N ALA A 110 -17.56 5.88 -24.18
CA ALA A 110 -17.35 6.36 -22.81
C ALA A 110 -17.78 7.84 -22.63
N VAL A 111 -17.67 8.66 -23.68
CA VAL A 111 -18.12 10.07 -23.69
C VAL A 111 -19.57 10.22 -23.27
N TYR A 112 -20.45 9.34 -23.75
CA TYR A 112 -21.88 9.38 -23.44
C TYR A 112 -22.11 9.29 -21.93
N TYR A 113 -21.36 8.42 -21.24
CA TYR A 113 -21.45 8.27 -19.80
C TYR A 113 -20.90 9.49 -19.06
N TYR A 114 -19.78 10.08 -19.50
CA TYR A 114 -19.25 11.31 -18.92
C TYR A 114 -20.20 12.52 -19.04
N ARG A 115 -21.03 12.55 -20.09
CA ARG A 115 -22.02 13.62 -20.33
C ARG A 115 -23.31 13.43 -19.54
N TYR A 116 -23.98 12.28 -19.71
CA TYR A 116 -25.35 12.11 -19.20
C TYR A 116 -25.43 11.48 -17.81
N VAL A 117 -24.44 10.69 -17.38
CA VAL A 117 -24.47 10.14 -16.02
C VAL A 117 -24.02 11.22 -15.06
N ARG A 118 -24.95 11.66 -14.19
CA ARG A 118 -24.63 12.50 -13.02
C ARG A 118 -23.37 11.95 -12.37
N LYS A 119 -22.37 12.79 -12.15
CA LYS A 119 -21.10 12.45 -11.48
C LYS A 119 -21.42 11.82 -10.12
N MET A 120 -21.48 10.49 -10.08
CA MET A 120 -21.84 9.77 -8.87
C MET A 120 -20.75 10.03 -7.83
N GLY A 121 -21.16 10.39 -6.61
CA GLY A 121 -20.20 10.59 -5.53
C GLY A 121 -19.41 9.31 -5.28
N MET A 122 -18.17 9.41 -4.80
CA MET A 122 -17.38 8.21 -4.42
C MET A 122 -18.18 7.29 -3.49
N THR A 123 -18.98 7.86 -2.58
CA THR A 123 -19.92 7.15 -1.71
C THR A 123 -20.99 6.38 -2.49
N GLU A 124 -21.62 6.98 -3.51
CA GLU A 124 -22.66 6.33 -4.33
C GLU A 124 -22.07 5.16 -5.14
N VAL A 125 -20.89 5.36 -5.74
CA VAL A 125 -20.15 4.30 -6.43
C VAL A 125 -19.78 3.17 -5.47
N CYS A 126 -19.32 3.49 -4.25
CA CYS A 126 -19.05 2.50 -3.21
C CYS A 126 -20.31 1.74 -2.77
N ILE A 127 -21.47 2.39 -2.67
CA ILE A 127 -22.75 1.74 -2.34
C ILE A 127 -23.18 0.79 -3.46
N ILE A 128 -23.13 1.24 -4.73
CA ILE A 128 -23.47 0.40 -5.89
C ILE A 128 -22.53 -0.81 -5.98
N LEU A 129 -21.22 -0.59 -5.80
CA LEU A 129 -20.22 -1.66 -5.78
C LEU A 129 -20.46 -2.63 -4.62
N PHE A 130 -20.78 -2.13 -3.43
CA PHE A 130 -21.12 -2.96 -2.28
C PHE A 130 -22.35 -3.83 -2.56
N VAL A 131 -23.44 -3.25 -3.08
CA VAL A 131 -24.64 -4.00 -3.48
C VAL A 131 -24.33 -5.06 -4.56
N PHE A 132 -23.47 -4.74 -5.53
CA PHE A 132 -23.06 -5.71 -6.54
C PHE A 132 -22.25 -6.87 -5.93
N ILE A 133 -21.34 -6.58 -5.01
CA ILE A 133 -20.55 -7.59 -4.29
C ILE A 133 -21.44 -8.45 -3.38
N THR A 134 -22.43 -7.88 -2.69
CA THR A 134 -23.34 -8.66 -1.82
C THR A 134 -24.25 -9.59 -2.61
N VAL A 135 -24.77 -9.14 -3.76
CA VAL A 135 -25.50 -10.00 -4.70
C VAL A 135 -24.59 -11.11 -5.24
N GLY A 136 -23.34 -10.76 -5.64
CA GLY A 136 -22.36 -11.75 -6.08
C GLY A 136 -22.04 -12.81 -5.03
N GLN A 137 -21.79 -12.40 -3.78
CA GLN A 137 -21.57 -13.30 -2.64
C GLN A 137 -22.78 -14.22 -2.42
N TYR A 138 -23.99 -13.67 -2.46
CA TYR A 138 -25.23 -14.45 -2.30
C TYR A 138 -25.37 -15.52 -3.40
N LEU A 139 -25.08 -15.17 -4.66
CA LEU A 139 -25.09 -16.12 -5.78
C LEU A 139 -24.03 -17.21 -5.62
N VAL A 140 -22.83 -16.90 -5.12
CA VAL A 140 -21.78 -17.89 -4.81
C VAL A 140 -22.21 -18.83 -3.68
N ASN A 141 -22.83 -18.32 -2.62
CA ASN A 141 -23.37 -19.14 -1.53
C ASN A 141 -24.48 -20.09 -2.04
N TRP A 142 -25.31 -19.64 -2.98
CA TRP A 142 -26.29 -20.51 -3.66
C TRP A 142 -25.65 -21.54 -4.60
N ALA A 143 -24.59 -21.18 -5.33
CA ALA A 143 -23.86 -22.13 -6.17
C ALA A 143 -23.26 -23.27 -5.33
N ALA A 144 -22.62 -22.95 -4.20
CA ALA A 144 -22.08 -23.93 -3.26
C ALA A 144 -23.19 -24.82 -2.62
N TYR A 145 -24.37 -24.26 -2.36
CA TYR A 145 -25.54 -25.04 -1.93
C TYR A 145 -26.01 -26.01 -3.01
N PHE A 146 -26.11 -25.56 -4.27
CA PHE A 146 -26.51 -26.43 -5.38
C PHE A 146 -25.49 -27.55 -5.63
N GLU A 147 -24.18 -27.27 -5.58
CA GLU A 147 -23.12 -28.28 -5.72
C GLU A 147 -23.23 -29.38 -4.65
N LYS A 148 -23.38 -29.00 -3.38
CA LYS A 148 -23.62 -29.94 -2.27
C LYS A 148 -24.91 -30.74 -2.48
N LYS A 149 -25.98 -30.11 -2.97
CA LYS A 149 -27.24 -30.80 -3.26
C LYS A 149 -27.11 -31.82 -4.40
N PHE A 150 -26.41 -31.49 -5.49
CA PHE A 150 -26.22 -32.40 -6.63
C PHE A 150 -25.31 -33.58 -6.29
N THR A 151 -24.17 -33.33 -5.64
CA THR A 151 -23.25 -34.39 -5.18
C THR A 151 -23.94 -35.37 -4.22
N LEU A 152 -24.80 -34.87 -3.31
CA LEU A 152 -25.58 -35.73 -2.43
C LEU A 152 -26.71 -36.47 -3.16
N GLN A 153 -27.35 -35.89 -4.19
CA GLN A 153 -28.27 -36.62 -5.06
C GLN A 153 -27.58 -37.75 -5.85
N GLU A 154 -26.33 -37.55 -6.28
CA GLU A 154 -25.54 -38.59 -6.92
C GLU A 154 -25.17 -39.72 -5.94
N ASN A 155 -24.69 -39.36 -4.75
CA ASN A 155 -24.30 -40.32 -3.71
C ASN A 155 -25.49 -41.13 -3.16
N THR A 156 -26.66 -40.50 -3.00
CA THR A 156 -27.90 -41.19 -2.60
C THR A 156 -28.41 -42.11 -3.70
N LYS A 157 -28.34 -41.73 -4.98
CA LYS A 157 -28.64 -42.63 -6.11
C LYS A 157 -27.71 -43.85 -6.11
N LYS A 158 -26.40 -43.65 -5.96
CA LYS A 158 -25.41 -44.76 -5.84
C LYS A 158 -25.72 -45.69 -4.65
N LYS A 159 -26.06 -45.14 -3.47
CA LYS A 159 -26.49 -45.94 -2.30
C LYS A 159 -27.79 -46.72 -2.54
N LYS A 160 -28.81 -46.11 -3.15
CA LYS A 160 -30.11 -46.76 -3.40
C LYS A 160 -30.04 -47.93 -4.38
N VAL A 161 -29.02 -47.99 -5.25
CA VAL A 161 -28.72 -49.17 -6.08
C VAL A 161 -28.19 -50.35 -5.24
N GLY A 162 -27.54 -50.09 -4.10
CA GLY A 162 -26.95 -51.13 -3.23
C GLY A 162 -27.78 -51.56 -2.02
N ARG A 163 -28.78 -50.77 -1.57
CA ARG A 163 -29.63 -51.10 -0.42
C ARG A 163 -31.11 -50.80 -0.69
N LYS A 164 -31.93 -51.84 -0.69
CA LYS A 164 -33.39 -51.76 -0.81
C LYS A 164 -34.01 -51.67 0.60
N GLY A 165 -34.54 -50.49 0.97
CA GLY A 165 -35.43 -50.33 2.13
C GLY A 165 -34.81 -49.70 3.39
N LYS A 166 -34.50 -48.39 3.35
CA LYS A 166 -34.43 -47.44 4.49
C LYS A 166 -34.12 -46.04 3.94
N ASN A 167 -35.12 -45.36 3.35
CA ASN A 167 -34.89 -44.12 2.58
C ASN A 167 -35.38 -42.83 3.25
N THR A 168 -36.30 -42.90 4.22
CA THR A 168 -37.01 -41.70 4.72
C THR A 168 -36.22 -40.92 5.77
N GLU A 169 -35.56 -41.62 6.71
CA GLU A 169 -34.78 -40.98 7.78
C GLU A 169 -33.48 -40.36 7.23
N GLU A 170 -32.75 -41.07 6.36
CA GLU A 170 -31.53 -40.53 5.72
C GLU A 170 -31.81 -39.27 4.87
N GLU A 171 -33.00 -39.11 4.28
CA GLU A 171 -33.38 -37.90 3.51
C GLU A 171 -33.69 -36.68 4.41
N ILE A 172 -34.14 -36.91 5.64
CA ILE A 172 -34.40 -35.84 6.62
C ILE A 172 -33.07 -35.33 7.19
N ASP A 173 -32.17 -36.23 7.59
CA ASP A 173 -30.84 -35.87 8.09
C ASP A 173 -29.99 -35.13 7.04
N LEU A 174 -30.04 -35.55 5.78
CA LEU A 174 -29.37 -34.83 4.69
C LEU A 174 -29.90 -33.40 4.52
N ASN A 175 -31.22 -33.20 4.57
CA ASN A 175 -31.82 -31.87 4.48
C ASN A 175 -31.49 -30.99 5.70
N MET A 176 -31.26 -31.59 6.87
CA MET A 176 -30.80 -30.87 8.07
C MET A 176 -29.31 -30.48 7.97
N TYR A 177 -28.48 -31.30 7.33
CA TYR A 177 -27.05 -31.04 7.16
C TYR A 177 -26.74 -29.99 6.07
N ILE A 178 -27.60 -29.85 5.06
CA ILE A 178 -27.47 -28.81 4.01
C ILE A 178 -28.32 -27.59 4.38
N GLN A 179 -27.82 -26.76 5.30
CA GLN A 179 -28.46 -25.48 5.61
C GLN A 179 -28.57 -24.60 4.35
N LYS A 180 -29.77 -24.11 4.05
CA LYS A 180 -30.02 -23.21 2.90
C LYS A 180 -29.35 -21.86 3.15
N PRO A 181 -28.67 -21.26 2.16
CA PRO A 181 -28.02 -19.96 2.33
C PRO A 181 -29.06 -18.88 2.63
N SER A 182 -28.91 -18.21 3.77
CA SER A 182 -29.83 -17.16 4.22
C SER A 182 -29.35 -15.78 3.75
N PHE A 183 -30.29 -14.85 3.63
CA PHE A 183 -29.93 -13.43 3.43
C PHE A 183 -29.13 -12.86 4.63
N ILE A 184 -29.27 -13.47 5.81
CA ILE A 184 -28.53 -13.10 7.03
C ILE A 184 -27.02 -13.39 6.89
N ASP A 185 -26.63 -14.30 5.99
CA ASP A 185 -25.24 -14.69 5.75
C ASP A 185 -24.52 -13.77 4.72
N THR A 186 -25.11 -12.62 4.41
CA THR A 186 -24.54 -11.62 3.48
C THR A 186 -23.88 -10.46 4.23
N LEU A 187 -22.90 -9.79 3.60
CA LEU A 187 -22.12 -8.70 4.22
C LEU A 187 -22.95 -7.62 4.96
N PRO A 188 -24.14 -7.16 4.52
CA PRO A 188 -24.90 -6.11 5.22
C PRO A 188 -25.27 -6.49 6.66
N PHE A 189 -25.43 -7.78 6.95
CA PHE A 189 -25.76 -8.30 8.28
C PHE A 189 -24.53 -8.87 8.99
N GLN A 190 -23.60 -9.44 8.23
CA GLN A 190 -22.36 -9.99 8.75
C GLN A 190 -21.40 -8.90 9.26
N ILE A 191 -21.31 -7.73 8.61
CA ILE A 191 -20.44 -6.62 9.04
C ILE A 191 -20.88 -6.05 10.40
N PRO A 192 -22.14 -5.65 10.64
CA PRO A 192 -22.58 -5.20 11.96
C PRO A 192 -22.37 -6.23 13.06
N LYS A 193 -22.63 -7.52 12.77
CA LYS A 193 -22.39 -8.62 13.71
C LYS A 193 -20.90 -8.77 14.04
N LEU A 194 -20.02 -8.69 13.04
CA LEU A 194 -18.57 -8.73 13.25
C LEU A 194 -18.11 -7.52 14.06
N VAL A 195 -18.54 -6.31 13.69
CA VAL A 195 -18.21 -5.07 14.43
C VAL A 195 -18.62 -5.18 15.90
N TRP A 196 -19.87 -5.59 16.18
CA TRP A 196 -20.39 -5.80 17.53
C TRP A 196 -19.54 -6.82 18.33
N VAL A 197 -19.23 -7.98 17.74
CA VAL A 197 -18.38 -9.00 18.36
C VAL A 197 -16.96 -8.47 18.59
N THR A 198 -16.37 -7.74 17.63
CA THR A 198 -15.04 -7.16 17.80
C THR A 198 -15.01 -6.13 18.92
N ILE A 199 -16.00 -5.23 19.03
CA ILE A 199 -16.11 -4.25 20.11
C ILE A 199 -16.21 -4.93 21.48
N ILE A 200 -17.01 -5.99 21.61
CA ILE A 200 -17.17 -6.72 22.88
C ILE A 200 -15.92 -7.55 23.22
N SER A 201 -15.24 -8.12 22.22
CA SER A 201 -14.01 -8.91 22.44
C SER A 201 -12.75 -8.05 22.64
N LEU A 202 -12.77 -6.78 22.22
CA LEU A 202 -11.61 -5.88 22.26
C LEU A 202 -11.04 -5.70 23.68
N PRO A 203 -11.85 -5.42 24.72
CA PRO A 203 -11.34 -5.27 26.09
C PRO A 203 -10.66 -6.54 26.61
N SER A 204 -11.22 -7.71 26.31
CA SER A 204 -10.61 -9.00 26.67
C SER A 204 -9.29 -9.24 25.92
N ALA A 205 -9.25 -8.98 24.61
CA ALA A 205 -8.04 -9.11 23.81
C ALA A 205 -6.92 -8.15 24.26
N LEU A 206 -7.28 -6.90 24.61
CA LEU A 206 -6.36 -5.93 25.22
C LEU A 206 -5.90 -6.35 26.62
N GLY A 207 -6.77 -7.01 27.40
CA GLY A 207 -6.42 -7.66 28.66
C GLY A 207 -5.33 -8.72 28.46
N PHE A 208 -5.57 -9.72 27.61
CA PHE A 208 -4.57 -10.76 27.31
C PHE A 208 -3.24 -10.20 26.78
N LEU A 209 -3.27 -9.15 25.96
CA LEU A 209 -2.06 -8.45 25.50
C LEU A 209 -1.33 -7.75 26.66
N LYS A 210 -2.06 -7.04 27.53
CA LYS A 210 -1.50 -6.40 28.71
C LYS A 210 -0.88 -7.41 29.68
N ASP A 211 -1.55 -8.54 29.91
CA ASP A 211 -1.08 -9.60 30.79
C ASP A 211 0.16 -10.30 30.21
N SER A 212 0.19 -10.53 28.89
CA SER A 212 1.38 -11.06 28.19
C SER A 212 2.58 -10.11 28.29
N VAL A 213 2.36 -8.80 28.15
CA VAL A 213 3.42 -7.78 28.31
C VAL A 213 3.85 -7.67 29.78
N ALA A 214 2.92 -7.76 30.74
CA ALA A 214 3.24 -7.74 32.16
C ALA A 214 4.07 -8.97 32.57
N GLN A 215 3.74 -10.17 32.07
CA GLN A 215 4.53 -11.38 32.29
C GLN A 215 5.96 -11.25 31.74
N GLN A 216 6.13 -10.71 30.53
CA GLN A 216 7.45 -10.44 29.95
C GLN A 216 8.26 -9.42 30.77
N ILE A 217 7.62 -8.37 31.29
CA ILE A 217 8.27 -7.40 32.18
C ILE A 217 8.65 -8.04 33.52
N GLU A 218 7.78 -8.87 34.11
CA GLU A 218 8.04 -9.55 35.37
C GLU A 218 9.16 -10.61 35.23
N GLU A 219 9.23 -11.31 34.09
CA GLU A 219 10.30 -12.26 33.75
C GLU A 219 11.66 -11.55 33.62
N VAL A 220 11.70 -10.35 33.02
CA VAL A 220 12.92 -9.52 32.91
C VAL A 220 13.29 -8.82 34.23
N THR A 221 12.32 -8.53 35.11
CA THR A 221 12.56 -7.79 36.36
C THR A 221 12.94 -8.71 37.53
N LYS A 222 12.76 -10.03 37.41
CA LYS A 222 13.19 -10.98 38.44
C LYS A 222 14.72 -11.05 38.51
N PRO A 223 15.34 -10.88 39.69
CA PRO A 223 16.77 -11.09 39.84
C PRO A 223 17.12 -12.57 39.53
N PRO A 224 18.35 -12.88 39.09
CA PRO A 224 18.77 -14.25 38.86
C PRO A 224 18.52 -15.10 40.11
N PRO A 225 17.98 -16.33 39.97
CA PRO A 225 17.73 -17.19 41.11
C PRO A 225 19.05 -17.47 41.85
N GLU A 226 19.04 -17.21 43.15
CA GLU A 226 20.15 -17.53 44.05
C GLU A 226 20.46 -19.04 43.95
N PRO A 227 21.74 -19.45 43.83
CA PRO A 227 22.08 -20.84 43.56
C PRO A 227 21.76 -21.73 44.78
N GLU A 228 20.59 -22.38 44.75
CA GLU A 228 20.24 -23.40 45.73
C GLU A 228 21.33 -24.50 45.80
N PRO A 229 21.70 -24.97 47.01
CA PRO A 229 22.73 -25.99 47.17
C PRO A 229 22.29 -27.31 46.53
N VAL A 230 22.92 -27.66 45.41
CA VAL A 230 22.54 -28.79 44.56
C VAL A 230 22.59 -30.12 45.36
N PRO A 231 21.46 -30.81 45.59
CA PRO A 231 21.50 -32.13 46.21
C PRO A 231 22.09 -33.13 45.21
N VAL A 232 23.18 -33.81 45.60
CA VAL A 232 23.87 -34.81 44.79
C VAL A 232 22.93 -35.99 44.50
N LYS A 233 22.29 -35.96 43.33
CA LYS A 233 21.48 -37.07 42.83
C LYS A 233 22.40 -38.21 42.37
N ILE A 234 22.62 -39.18 43.25
CA ILE A 234 23.26 -40.46 42.92
C ILE A 234 22.46 -41.09 41.77
N LYS A 235 23.05 -41.14 40.57
CA LYS A 235 22.44 -41.80 39.41
C LYS A 235 22.42 -43.30 39.66
N THR A 236 21.24 -43.87 39.91
CA THR A 236 21.06 -45.32 39.93
C THR A 236 21.38 -45.89 38.55
N VAL A 237 22.28 -46.88 38.52
CA VAL A 237 22.73 -47.51 37.27
C VAL A 237 21.55 -48.26 36.64
N ARG A 238 21.04 -47.75 35.51
CA ARG A 238 20.16 -48.53 34.64
C ARG A 238 20.95 -49.74 34.13
N LYS A 239 20.57 -50.95 34.55
CA LYS A 239 21.09 -52.20 33.98
C LYS A 239 20.89 -52.17 32.47
N ARG A 240 21.99 -52.12 31.70
CA ARG A 240 21.94 -52.50 30.28
C ARG A 240 21.70 -54.00 30.22
N ASN A 241 20.69 -54.44 29.47
CA ASN A 241 20.55 -55.85 29.14
C ASN A 241 21.80 -56.30 28.37
N LYS A 242 22.32 -57.49 28.69
CA LYS A 242 23.47 -58.07 27.97
C LYS A 242 23.11 -58.23 26.49
N PHE A 243 23.85 -57.55 25.64
CA PHE A 243 23.95 -57.92 24.23
C PHE A 243 24.81 -59.19 24.17
N VAL A 244 24.24 -60.28 23.65
CA VAL A 244 24.97 -61.54 23.42
C VAL A 244 25.45 -61.52 21.97
N VAL A 245 26.77 -61.53 21.79
CA VAL A 245 27.40 -61.66 20.47
C VAL A 245 27.43 -63.16 20.12
N PRO A 246 26.93 -63.59 18.95
CA PRO A 246 27.09 -64.97 18.49
C PRO A 246 28.57 -65.29 18.22
N GLU A 247 29.03 -66.45 18.70
CA GLU A 247 30.43 -66.86 18.60
C GLU A 247 30.81 -67.22 17.14
N GLY A 248 31.83 -66.54 16.63
CA GLY A 248 32.60 -66.95 15.46
C GLY A 248 33.97 -67.48 15.91
N PRO A 249 34.52 -68.54 15.28
CA PRO A 249 35.65 -69.27 15.84
C PRO A 249 36.99 -68.55 15.66
N ASN A 250 37.78 -68.57 16.74
CA ASN A 250 39.24 -68.57 16.78
C ASN A 250 39.98 -67.48 15.97
N PHE A 251 40.47 -66.46 16.66
CA PHE A 251 41.82 -65.97 16.40
C PHE A 251 42.56 -65.68 17.72
N GLU A 252 43.83 -66.05 17.75
CA GLU A 252 44.61 -66.20 18.98
C GLU A 252 45.15 -64.87 19.50
N THR A 253 45.19 -64.74 20.83
CA THR A 253 45.83 -63.60 21.49
C THR A 253 47.34 -63.84 21.54
N LEU A 254 48.12 -63.08 20.77
CA LEU A 254 49.57 -62.99 20.96
C LEU A 254 49.91 -61.69 21.69
N GLY A 255 50.75 -61.79 22.72
CA GLY A 255 51.46 -60.62 23.28
C GLY A 255 52.56 -60.14 22.33
N SER A 256 53.43 -59.21 22.71
CA SER A 256 53.60 -58.47 23.97
C SER A 256 54.38 -57.19 23.64
N GLU A 257 54.43 -56.25 24.59
CA GLU A 257 55.49 -55.23 24.72
C GLU A 257 55.82 -54.35 23.49
N THR A 258 55.50 -53.06 23.58
CA THR A 258 56.55 -52.08 23.95
C THR A 258 55.93 -50.74 24.37
N ASN A 259 56.76 -49.87 24.94
CA ASN A 259 56.35 -48.77 25.81
C ASN A 259 56.93 -47.44 25.31
N TYR A 260 56.26 -46.33 25.66
CA TYR A 260 56.69 -44.93 25.58
C TYR A 260 56.73 -44.14 24.24
N ASN A 261 56.02 -42.99 24.34
CA ASN A 261 56.33 -41.64 23.84
C ASN A 261 55.86 -41.17 22.45
N GLU A 262 54.61 -40.68 22.44
CA GLU A 262 54.30 -39.24 22.37
C GLU A 262 54.96 -38.40 21.26
N SER A 263 54.20 -38.12 20.19
CA SER A 263 54.04 -36.74 19.67
C SER A 263 52.76 -36.63 18.82
N GLU A 264 51.97 -35.59 19.11
CA GLU A 264 51.03 -34.86 18.24
C GLU A 264 50.47 -35.52 16.94
N GLN A 265 49.15 -35.75 16.89
CA GLN A 265 48.26 -35.04 15.94
C GLN A 265 46.76 -35.31 16.13
N THR A 266 45.98 -34.21 16.06
CA THR A 266 44.56 -34.12 15.66
C THR A 266 43.54 -35.10 16.27
N SER A 267 42.87 -34.65 17.34
CA SER A 267 41.45 -34.96 17.57
C SER A 267 40.61 -33.71 17.37
N THR A 268 39.85 -33.65 16.27
CA THR A 268 38.83 -32.63 16.01
C THR A 268 37.80 -32.56 17.15
N PRO A 269 37.45 -31.36 17.67
CA PRO A 269 36.33 -31.23 18.61
C PRO A 269 35.02 -31.58 17.91
N LEU A 270 34.13 -32.31 18.59
CA LEU A 270 32.79 -32.57 18.10
C LEU A 270 31.94 -31.28 18.12
N PRO A 271 31.10 -31.02 17.10
CA PRO A 271 30.34 -29.78 17.01
C PRO A 271 29.33 -29.64 18.15
N ILE A 272 29.25 -28.43 18.72
CA ILE A 272 28.35 -28.11 19.83
C ILE A 272 26.94 -27.88 19.25
N ILE A 273 26.09 -28.89 19.38
CA ILE A 273 24.70 -28.82 18.92
C ILE A 273 23.88 -27.94 19.88
N GLY A 274 23.56 -26.72 19.44
CA GLY A 274 22.49 -25.90 20.02
C GLY A 274 22.86 -25.00 21.21
N GLY A 275 23.96 -24.25 21.12
CA GLY A 275 24.28 -23.17 22.06
C GLY A 275 23.68 -21.81 21.68
N LEU A 276 23.30 -21.00 22.68
CA LEU A 276 22.87 -19.60 22.50
C LEU A 276 23.95 -18.81 21.73
N TRP A 277 23.53 -17.96 20.78
CA TRP A 277 24.45 -17.13 20.00
C TRP A 277 24.96 -15.96 20.83
N THR A 278 26.28 -15.89 21.03
CA THR A 278 26.97 -14.78 21.72
C THR A 278 27.37 -13.69 20.73
N ASP A 279 27.66 -12.48 21.21
CA ASP A 279 28.14 -11.40 20.33
C ASP A 279 29.44 -11.77 19.58
N ASP A 280 30.35 -12.52 20.21
CA ASP A 280 31.56 -13.05 19.58
C ASP A 280 31.24 -13.96 18.37
N ASP A 281 30.25 -14.87 18.52
CA ASP A 281 29.79 -15.75 17.43
C ASP A 281 29.18 -14.95 16.27
N LEU A 282 28.47 -13.87 16.60
CA LEU A 282 27.82 -12.99 15.63
C LEU A 282 28.88 -12.20 14.84
N GLU A 283 29.94 -11.71 15.50
CA GLU A 283 31.08 -11.09 14.84
C GLU A 283 31.83 -12.06 13.92
N GLU A 284 32.14 -13.26 14.40
CA GLU A 284 32.85 -14.25 13.59
C GLU A 284 32.03 -14.67 12.35
N LEU A 285 30.70 -14.82 12.50
CA LEU A 285 29.80 -15.01 11.37
C LEU A 285 29.91 -13.87 10.34
N ILE A 286 29.94 -12.60 10.78
CA ILE A 286 30.10 -11.44 9.89
C ILE A 286 31.46 -11.48 9.17
N ARG A 287 32.55 -11.80 9.87
CA ARG A 287 33.90 -11.94 9.28
C ARG A 287 33.93 -13.05 8.23
N LEU A 288 33.37 -14.22 8.53
CA LEU A 288 33.32 -15.38 7.63
C LEU A 288 32.40 -15.16 6.41
N VAL A 289 31.26 -14.48 6.59
CA VAL A 289 30.33 -14.10 5.51
C VAL A 289 30.96 -13.10 4.54
N LYS A 290 31.86 -12.22 5.01
CA LYS A 290 32.72 -11.37 4.15
C LYS A 290 33.82 -12.19 3.45
N LYS A 291 34.49 -13.09 4.18
CA LYS A 291 35.58 -13.94 3.67
C LYS A 291 35.16 -14.86 2.52
N PHE A 292 33.93 -15.39 2.57
CA PHE A 292 33.35 -16.20 1.51
C PHE A 292 32.22 -15.44 0.79
N PRO A 293 32.47 -14.79 -0.37
CA PRO A 293 31.45 -14.05 -1.10
C PRO A 293 30.39 -14.95 -1.77
N GLN A 294 29.29 -14.32 -2.21
CA GLN A 294 28.17 -14.99 -2.89
C GLN A 294 28.64 -15.61 -4.22
N GLY A 295 28.48 -16.93 -4.36
CA GLY A 295 28.96 -17.70 -5.52
C GLY A 295 30.03 -18.76 -5.19
N SER A 296 30.65 -18.68 -4.00
CA SER A 296 31.59 -19.72 -3.55
C SER A 296 30.89 -21.08 -3.37
N ALA A 297 31.42 -22.14 -3.98
CA ALA A 297 30.92 -23.50 -3.77
C ALA A 297 31.06 -23.89 -2.28
N LYS A 298 30.07 -24.62 -1.74
CA LYS A 298 30.04 -25.06 -0.34
C LYS A 298 30.17 -23.94 0.72
N ARG A 299 29.88 -22.68 0.36
CA ARG A 299 29.95 -21.49 1.24
C ARG A 299 29.43 -21.75 2.65
N TRP A 300 28.21 -22.26 2.78
CA TRP A 300 27.56 -22.45 4.08
C TRP A 300 28.10 -23.65 4.86
N GLU A 301 28.66 -24.66 4.18
CA GLU A 301 29.34 -25.78 4.82
C GLU A 301 30.64 -25.28 5.48
N ASN A 302 31.47 -24.55 4.73
CA ASN A 302 32.75 -24.01 5.24
C ASN A 302 32.57 -23.00 6.40
N ILE A 303 31.51 -22.16 6.36
CA ILE A 303 31.22 -21.21 7.45
C ILE A 303 30.70 -21.95 8.69
N ALA A 304 29.88 -22.99 8.50
CA ALA A 304 29.35 -23.77 9.60
C ALA A 304 30.40 -24.65 10.28
N GLU A 305 31.31 -25.23 9.49
CA GLU A 305 32.48 -25.95 9.98
C GLU A 305 33.41 -25.04 10.80
N ALA A 306 33.67 -23.82 10.31
CA ALA A 306 34.48 -22.84 11.03
C ALA A 306 33.84 -22.38 12.37
N LEU A 307 32.52 -22.21 12.42
CA LEU A 307 31.77 -21.85 13.64
C LEU A 307 31.41 -23.06 14.53
N GLY A 308 31.78 -24.28 14.15
CA GLY A 308 31.39 -25.52 14.87
C GLY A 308 29.88 -25.74 15.00
N ARG A 309 29.06 -25.08 14.17
CA ARG A 309 27.57 -25.08 14.22
C ARG A 309 26.95 -25.77 13.00
N SER A 310 25.62 -25.91 12.98
CA SER A 310 24.92 -26.52 11.84
C SER A 310 24.74 -25.55 10.67
N VAL A 311 24.83 -26.07 9.44
CA VAL A 311 24.66 -25.30 8.18
C VAL A 311 23.32 -24.55 8.12
N GLN A 312 22.25 -25.18 8.63
CA GLN A 312 20.91 -24.61 8.62
C GLN A 312 20.79 -23.41 9.57
N GLU A 313 21.33 -23.53 10.78
CA GLU A 313 21.31 -22.49 11.81
C GLU A 313 22.15 -21.27 11.40
N VAL A 314 23.35 -21.51 10.88
CA VAL A 314 24.25 -20.47 10.34
C VAL A 314 23.61 -19.72 9.17
N THR A 315 22.96 -20.44 8.25
CA THR A 315 22.26 -19.83 7.10
C THR A 315 21.06 -18.99 7.57
N TYR A 316 20.31 -19.46 8.56
CA TYR A 316 19.19 -18.73 9.15
C TYR A 316 19.65 -17.44 9.82
N MET A 317 20.67 -17.50 10.69
CA MET A 317 21.17 -16.32 11.40
C MET A 317 21.85 -15.31 10.47
N ALA A 318 22.58 -15.75 9.45
CA ALA A 318 23.17 -14.86 8.44
C ALA A 318 22.11 -14.10 7.62
N ASN A 319 20.98 -14.74 7.29
CA ASN A 319 19.86 -14.06 6.65
C ASN A 319 19.16 -13.09 7.60
N LYS A 320 18.92 -13.50 8.86
CA LYS A 320 18.31 -12.65 9.90
C LYS A 320 19.13 -11.38 10.18
N MET A 321 20.47 -11.49 10.25
CA MET A 321 21.36 -10.33 10.34
C MET A 321 21.25 -9.38 9.16
N LYS A 322 21.10 -9.92 7.94
CA LYS A 322 21.02 -9.14 6.71
C LYS A 322 19.70 -8.36 6.62
N GLU A 323 18.61 -8.92 7.14
CA GLU A 323 17.30 -8.25 7.19
C GLU A 323 17.25 -7.18 8.31
N ASN A 324 17.86 -7.45 9.47
CA ASN A 324 17.81 -6.56 10.63
C ASN A 324 18.97 -5.54 10.72
N GLY A 325 20.03 -5.69 9.93
CA GLY A 325 21.10 -4.70 9.79
C GLY A 325 21.95 -4.48 11.04
N TYR A 326 22.66 -5.50 11.53
CA TYR A 326 23.53 -5.36 12.71
C TYR A 326 24.67 -4.36 12.46
N ARG A 327 24.81 -3.36 13.34
CA ARG A 327 25.98 -2.47 13.45
C ARG A 327 26.68 -2.78 14.76
N ASN A 328 27.97 -3.07 14.71
CA ASN A 328 28.77 -3.24 15.91
C ASN A 328 29.06 -1.87 16.57
N PRO A 329 29.03 -1.71 17.90
CA PRO A 329 29.29 -0.41 18.55
C PRO A 329 30.75 0.03 18.57
N THR A 330 31.69 -0.84 18.17
CA THR A 330 33.13 -0.64 18.41
C THR A 330 33.96 -0.94 17.17
N GLU A 331 34.29 0.11 16.42
CA GLU A 331 35.55 0.24 15.65
C GLU A 331 35.63 1.69 15.12
N THR A 332 36.65 2.43 15.55
CA THR A 332 36.93 3.80 15.10
C THR A 332 37.65 3.75 13.76
N GLU A 333 37.28 4.60 12.80
CA GLU A 333 37.93 4.67 11.48
C GLU A 333 39.37 5.21 11.58
N GLU A 334 40.36 4.45 11.07
CA GLU A 334 41.71 4.95 10.80
C GLU A 334 41.83 5.51 9.36
N GLU A 335 42.67 6.53 9.17
CA GLU A 335 42.68 7.39 7.97
C GLU A 335 43.63 6.97 6.83
N ALA A 336 43.16 7.18 5.59
CA ALA A 336 43.94 7.65 4.41
C ALA A 336 45.00 6.69 3.77
N PRO A 337 45.52 6.96 2.53
CA PRO A 337 45.30 8.11 1.64
C PRO A 337 44.81 7.80 0.19
N GLN A 338 44.72 8.86 -0.62
CA GLN A 338 43.96 9.00 -1.89
C GLN A 338 44.80 8.74 -3.17
N ILE A 339 44.14 8.78 -4.37
CA ILE A 339 44.61 9.15 -5.76
C ILE A 339 43.80 8.33 -6.82
N LYS A 340 43.01 8.84 -7.80
CA LYS A 340 42.64 10.19 -8.32
C LYS A 340 41.19 10.22 -8.90
N MET A 341 40.63 11.42 -9.11
CA MET A 341 39.74 11.93 -10.22
C MET A 341 38.72 10.99 -10.94
N LYS A 342 37.46 11.39 -11.25
CA LYS A 342 36.88 12.73 -11.55
C LYS A 342 35.36 12.80 -11.26
N GLN A 343 34.78 14.00 -11.28
CA GLN A 343 33.48 14.36 -10.65
C GLN A 343 32.20 14.02 -11.44
N LYS A 344 31.10 13.75 -10.71
CA LYS A 344 29.94 14.66 -10.68
C LYS A 344 29.11 14.50 -9.39
N THR A 345 28.67 15.62 -8.82
CA THR A 345 28.35 15.74 -7.39
C THR A 345 26.85 15.66 -7.12
N LYS A 346 26.44 14.79 -6.18
CA LYS A 346 25.26 14.99 -5.35
C LYS A 346 25.63 14.61 -3.92
N LYS A 347 25.97 15.61 -3.10
CA LYS A 347 26.37 15.41 -1.71
C LYS A 347 25.15 15.60 -0.84
N GLU A 348 24.59 14.51 -0.33
CA GLU A 348 23.63 14.56 0.76
C GLU A 348 24.40 14.96 2.02
N THR A 349 24.20 16.19 2.47
CA THR A 349 24.64 16.63 3.80
C THR A 349 23.57 16.26 4.80
N ASP A 350 23.99 15.61 5.87
CA ASP A 350 23.24 15.42 7.10
C ASP A 350 22.50 16.72 7.52
N THR A 351 21.17 16.65 7.52
CA THR A 351 20.30 17.71 8.04
C THR A 351 19.16 17.11 8.87
N GLY A 352 19.49 16.24 9.82
CA GLY A 352 18.54 15.80 10.85
C GLY A 352 18.17 16.91 11.85
N ASP A 353 19.08 17.87 12.10
CA ASP A 353 19.01 18.73 13.29
C ASP A 353 18.81 20.24 12.99
N SER A 354 18.82 20.66 11.72
CA SER A 354 18.70 22.09 11.35
C SER A 354 17.28 22.66 11.45
N VAL A 355 16.25 21.81 11.43
CA VAL A 355 14.82 22.21 11.37
C VAL A 355 14.33 22.85 12.67
N LYS A 356 14.93 22.51 13.82
CA LYS A 356 14.50 23.02 15.14
C LYS A 356 15.07 24.40 15.50
N LYS A 357 16.13 24.88 14.83
CA LYS A 357 16.86 26.09 15.23
C LYS A 357 16.50 27.31 14.37
N TRP A 358 15.28 27.81 14.55
CA TRP A 358 14.82 29.11 14.02
C TRP A 358 14.78 30.15 15.13
N SER A 359 15.52 31.25 14.97
CA SER A 359 15.45 32.40 15.89
C SER A 359 14.15 33.19 15.67
N GLN A 360 13.61 33.79 16.73
CA GLN A 360 12.45 34.69 16.65
C GLN A 360 12.68 35.87 15.68
N VAL A 361 13.94 36.30 15.53
CA VAL A 361 14.34 37.35 14.56
C VAL A 361 14.22 36.84 13.12
N GLN A 362 14.66 35.61 12.85
CA GLN A 362 14.55 34.97 11.53
C GLN A 362 13.09 34.66 11.17
N GLN A 363 12.29 34.23 12.16
CA GLN A 363 10.85 33.98 11.99
C GLN A 363 10.11 35.27 11.62
N ARG A 364 10.33 36.38 12.34
CA ARG A 364 9.74 37.69 12.00
C ARG A 364 10.19 38.20 10.63
N ALA A 365 11.46 38.03 10.27
CA ALA A 365 11.97 38.41 8.95
C ALA A 365 11.33 37.59 7.81
N LEU A 366 11.08 36.30 8.04
CA LEU A 366 10.37 35.43 7.09
C LEU A 366 8.91 35.88 6.92
N GLU A 367 8.23 36.24 8.00
CA GLU A 367 6.84 36.71 7.99
C GLU A 367 6.70 38.05 7.25
N ASP A 368 7.56 39.03 7.54
CA ASP A 368 7.60 40.33 6.83
C ASP A 368 7.89 40.14 5.33
N ALA A 369 8.87 39.30 4.97
CA ALA A 369 9.18 38.98 3.58
C ALA A 369 8.03 38.26 2.86
N LEU A 370 7.31 37.37 3.54
CA LEU A 370 6.14 36.67 2.98
C LEU A 370 4.94 37.61 2.75
N ALA A 371 4.75 38.62 3.61
CA ALA A 371 3.75 39.67 3.43
C ALA A 371 4.13 40.60 2.27
N LYS A 372 5.41 40.95 2.16
CA LYS A 372 5.95 41.86 1.11
C LYS A 372 5.98 41.24 -0.29
N TYR A 373 6.14 39.92 -0.37
CA TYR A 373 6.17 39.19 -1.64
C TYR A 373 5.02 38.16 -1.70
N PRO A 374 3.82 38.52 -2.22
CA PRO A 374 2.70 37.61 -2.37
C PRO A 374 2.92 36.54 -3.46
N LYS A 375 1.97 35.60 -3.59
CA LYS A 375 2.00 34.55 -4.62
C LYS A 375 1.85 35.17 -6.01
N GLY A 376 2.77 34.87 -6.93
CA GLY A 376 2.75 35.34 -8.32
C GLY A 376 3.97 36.15 -8.76
N CYS A 377 4.78 36.66 -7.82
CA CYS A 377 6.03 37.34 -8.16
C CYS A 377 7.10 36.36 -8.67
N ALA A 378 7.78 36.70 -9.77
CA ALA A 378 8.97 35.99 -10.23
C ALA A 378 10.12 36.11 -9.18
N GLU A 379 10.84 35.00 -8.97
CA GLU A 379 11.95 34.88 -7.99
C GLU A 379 11.54 35.20 -6.54
N ARG A 380 10.26 34.94 -6.20
CA ARG A 380 9.71 35.16 -4.86
C ARG A 380 10.59 34.57 -3.74
N TRP A 381 11.06 33.34 -3.91
CA TRP A 381 11.79 32.63 -2.86
C TRP A 381 13.23 33.09 -2.69
N ASP A 382 13.88 33.52 -3.77
CA ASP A 382 15.21 34.13 -3.72
C ASP A 382 15.14 35.48 -2.98
N LYS A 383 14.17 36.35 -3.34
CA LYS A 383 13.90 37.63 -2.66
C LYS A 383 13.47 37.50 -1.19
N ILE A 384 12.87 36.37 -0.81
CA ILE A 384 12.57 36.03 0.60
C ILE A 384 13.85 35.59 1.33
N ALA A 385 14.70 34.76 0.70
CA ALA A 385 15.95 34.32 1.31
C ALA A 385 16.89 35.50 1.60
N ASP A 386 17.01 36.46 0.68
CA ASP A 386 17.80 37.69 0.87
C ASP A 386 17.38 38.52 2.10
N ARG A 387 16.16 38.32 2.61
CA ARG A 387 15.62 39.01 3.79
C ARG A 387 15.78 38.22 5.09
N VAL A 388 16.07 36.91 5.04
CA VAL A 388 16.19 36.06 6.23
C VAL A 388 17.66 35.77 6.52
N PRO A 389 18.27 36.39 7.56
CA PRO A 389 19.70 36.30 7.77
C PRO A 389 20.15 34.87 8.10
N GLY A 390 21.09 34.36 7.31
CA GLY A 390 21.71 33.05 7.50
C GLY A 390 20.81 31.86 7.17
N LYS A 391 19.78 32.02 6.32
CA LYS A 391 18.91 30.93 5.86
C LYS A 391 18.85 30.85 4.33
N ALA A 392 18.94 29.64 3.80
CA ALA A 392 18.81 29.38 2.37
C ALA A 392 17.33 29.41 1.93
N LYS A 393 17.07 29.65 0.64
CA LYS A 393 15.71 29.63 0.07
C LYS A 393 14.96 28.33 0.33
N GLU A 394 15.67 27.20 0.34
CA GLU A 394 15.11 25.88 0.62
C GLU A 394 14.63 25.76 2.08
N GLU A 395 15.38 26.29 3.04
CA GLU A 395 14.97 26.35 4.45
C GLU A 395 13.76 27.26 4.64
N CYS A 396 13.70 28.41 3.96
CA CYS A 396 12.57 29.33 3.99
C CYS A 396 11.29 28.69 3.42
N MET A 397 11.40 27.94 2.32
CA MET A 397 10.29 27.17 1.74
C MET A 397 9.78 26.07 2.68
N MET A 398 10.70 25.30 3.28
CA MET A 398 10.36 24.24 4.23
C MET A 398 9.68 24.80 5.49
N ARG A 399 10.18 25.92 6.02
CA ARG A 399 9.58 26.62 7.17
C ARG A 399 8.19 27.14 6.85
N PHE A 400 7.98 27.74 5.68
CA PHE A 400 6.65 28.18 5.24
C PHE A 400 5.66 27.01 5.12
N LYS A 401 6.09 25.87 4.56
CA LYS A 401 5.25 24.67 4.45
C LYS A 401 4.83 24.15 5.83
N TYR A 402 5.76 24.06 6.77
CA TYR A 402 5.49 23.67 8.16
C TYR A 402 4.43 24.58 8.82
N LEU A 403 4.57 25.91 8.67
CA LEU A 403 3.62 26.88 9.24
C LEU A 403 2.22 26.75 8.62
N ALA A 404 2.13 26.51 7.31
CA ALA A 404 0.86 26.27 6.63
C ALA A 404 0.18 24.97 7.11
N GLU A 405 0.94 23.92 7.38
CA GLU A 405 0.43 22.66 7.94
C GLU A 405 -0.03 22.82 9.40
N THR A 406 0.69 23.58 10.24
CA THR A 406 0.25 23.87 11.62
C THR A 406 -1.03 24.71 11.65
N LEU A 407 -1.15 25.72 10.78
CA LEU A 407 -2.37 26.52 10.67
C LEU A 407 -3.56 25.71 10.13
N LYS A 408 -3.30 24.75 9.23
CA LYS A 408 -4.36 23.83 8.76
C LYS A 408 -4.86 22.95 9.92
N LYS A 409 -3.95 22.36 10.71
CA LYS A 409 -4.30 21.53 11.88
C LYS A 409 -5.06 22.30 12.96
N GLN A 410 -4.77 23.58 13.17
CA GLN A 410 -5.53 24.43 14.10
C GLN A 410 -6.90 24.85 13.57
N LYS A 411 -7.15 24.74 12.26
CA LYS A 411 -8.40 25.16 11.62
C LYS A 411 -9.37 24.00 11.36
N GLU A 412 -8.91 22.77 11.50
CA GLU A 412 -9.77 21.59 11.63
C GLU A 412 -10.34 21.61 13.07
N PRO A 413 -11.67 21.69 13.26
CA PRO A 413 -12.24 21.79 14.60
C PRO A 413 -11.94 20.51 15.39
N SER A 414 -11.35 20.67 16.57
CA SER A 414 -11.21 19.61 17.56
C SER A 414 -12.59 19.16 18.01
N GLY A 415 -13.08 18.09 17.40
CA GLY A 415 -14.35 17.46 17.73
C GLY A 415 -14.26 16.64 19.01
N ASP A 416 -14.08 17.30 20.15
CA ASP A 416 -14.44 16.78 21.47
C ASP A 416 -15.60 17.61 22.01
N GLY A 417 -16.79 17.02 21.97
CA GLY A 417 -17.90 17.49 22.79
C GLY A 417 -17.72 16.94 24.20
N VAL A 418 -17.62 17.82 25.19
CA VAL A 418 -17.79 17.47 26.60
C VAL A 418 -18.96 18.28 27.12
N ASP A 419 -19.85 17.60 27.81
CA ASP A 419 -21.19 18.08 28.15
C ASP A 419 -21.20 19.28 29.10
N VAL A 420 -22.29 20.04 29.00
CA VAL A 420 -22.63 21.10 29.93
C VAL A 420 -23.28 20.48 31.16
N ASP A 421 -22.60 20.56 32.30
CA ASP A 421 -23.25 20.43 33.61
C ASP A 421 -22.74 21.51 34.59
N ASN A 422 -23.64 22.47 34.82
CA ASN A 422 -24.00 23.03 36.11
C ASN A 422 -22.90 23.43 37.13
N GLU A 423 -22.78 24.75 37.38
CA GLU A 423 -23.01 25.30 38.72
C GLU A 423 -23.18 26.84 38.70
N THR A 424 -24.41 27.30 38.88
CA THR A 424 -24.68 28.67 39.34
C THR A 424 -24.64 28.69 40.87
N SER A 425 -23.74 29.47 41.46
CA SER A 425 -23.80 29.88 42.86
C SER A 425 -23.27 31.31 43.03
N ASN A 426 -23.95 32.04 43.91
CA ASN A 426 -23.62 33.38 44.43
C ASN A 426 -22.15 33.47 44.90
N GLU A 427 -21.48 34.63 44.98
CA GLU A 427 -21.93 36.01 45.23
C GLU A 427 -21.23 37.06 44.35
#